data_AF-A0A546XZ94-F1
#
_entry.id   AF-A0A546XZ94-F1
#
_cell.length_a   1.000
_cell.length_b   1.000
_cell.length_c   1.000
_cell.angle_alpha   90.00
_cell.angle_beta   90.00
_cell.angle_gamma   90.00
#
_symmetry.space_group_name_H-M   'P 1'
#
loop_
_entity.id
_entity.type
_entity.pdbx_description
1 polymer ?
#
loop_
_entity_poly.entity_id
_entity_poly.type
_entity_poly.pdbx_seq_one_letter_code
_entity_poly.pdbx_strand_id
1 'polypeptide(L)'
;MALATSIHPCPRRSNLSRNIHENPSPKILRNAIIGSILVQHISEVYFMARYNRSDKADIYSGTSDDDLIYGGRGYDELRGNGGNDIIYAGGGWLPGYDRVWGGDGNDTIYLEQNPLRNYAYGEAGDDTIFGGIGLDTIDGGWGNDHIEGGGGADTIYGDMGDDTIVLGIGHITARTTVDGGDGADKIHLNYGFEMFISGGAGDDIFYANRASLTGTDFDGGSGYDSIQARFNESRIGIRSIRDIEEITGDGRTNVSIEFDDLGGTLDLTKVKIIDIAKFRGSDNADTLYLAGKNSGDTTDDGANDVIDLGRGNDVAYSGFGNDTVAGGDGNDKLFGDFGNDQLEGGNGSDTFIFRISFGNDVIADFSVTGGDVIEIAGFSGIDEFSDLATLFNDVDGSTVINFTPSDSLSLVGVSVANLSANDFLFVA
;
A
#
# COMPACT_ATOMS: atom_id res chain seq x y z
N MET A 1 -45.60 -55.62 -24.11
CA MET A 1 -45.00 -54.54 -23.30
C MET A 1 -44.81 -53.35 -24.24
N ALA A 2 -45.64 -52.29 -24.19
CA ALA A 2 -45.75 -51.25 -23.15
C ALA A 2 -44.60 -50.21 -23.27
N LEU A 3 -44.75 -48.86 -23.32
CA LEU A 3 -45.85 -47.86 -23.40
C LEU A 3 -45.22 -46.54 -23.97
N ALA A 4 -45.88 -45.49 -24.48
CA ALA A 4 -47.16 -45.29 -25.19
C ALA A 4 -47.27 -43.83 -25.74
N THR A 5 -48.22 -43.58 -26.66
CA THR A 5 -49.01 -42.33 -26.94
C THR A 5 -48.36 -40.92 -26.76
N SER A 6 -48.11 -40.10 -27.79
CA SER A 6 -48.97 -39.46 -28.83
C SER A 6 -49.57 -38.08 -28.45
N ILE A 7 -49.26 -37.02 -29.23
CA ILE A 7 -49.79 -35.65 -29.09
C ILE A 7 -50.18 -35.08 -30.47
N HIS A 8 -51.41 -34.57 -30.61
CA HIS A 8 -52.01 -33.87 -31.78
C HIS A 8 -53.29 -33.11 -31.28
N PRO A 9 -53.85 -32.07 -31.96
CA PRO A 9 -53.22 -30.79 -32.35
C PRO A 9 -54.15 -29.50 -32.28
N CYS A 10 -53.55 -28.29 -32.23
CA CYS A 10 -54.14 -26.97 -32.66
C CYS A 10 -55.44 -26.42 -31.97
N PRO A 11 -55.91 -25.14 -32.20
CA PRO A 11 -55.60 -24.17 -33.27
C PRO A 11 -55.27 -22.70 -32.82
N ARG A 12 -55.43 -21.71 -33.74
CA ARG A 12 -54.77 -20.38 -33.83
C ARG A 12 -55.58 -19.15 -33.33
N ARG A 13 -54.81 -18.09 -32.95
CA ARG A 13 -54.98 -16.61 -33.17
C ARG A 13 -56.30 -15.90 -32.76
N SER A 14 -56.17 -14.78 -32.02
CA SER A 14 -56.31 -13.41 -32.59
C SER A 14 -56.09 -12.27 -31.56
N ASN A 15 -55.71 -11.09 -32.09
CA ASN A 15 -55.87 -9.72 -31.58
C ASN A 15 -55.41 -9.32 -30.15
N LEU A 16 -54.48 -8.35 -30.10
CA LEU A 16 -54.24 -7.50 -28.94
C LEU A 16 -53.95 -6.07 -29.41
N SER A 17 -54.84 -5.13 -29.10
CA SER A 17 -54.65 -3.70 -29.34
C SER A 17 -55.28 -2.86 -28.23
N ARG A 18 -54.45 -2.04 -27.56
CA ARG A 18 -54.75 -0.91 -26.65
C ARG A 18 -55.58 -1.17 -25.38
N ASN A 19 -54.94 -0.85 -24.24
CA ASN A 19 -55.36 0.06 -23.15
C ASN A 19 -54.15 0.09 -22.19
N ILE A 20 -53.34 1.16 -22.07
CA ILE A 20 -53.60 2.50 -21.49
C ILE A 20 -54.01 2.45 -20.01
N HIS A 21 -53.12 3.01 -19.16
CA HIS A 21 -53.24 3.38 -17.74
C HIS A 21 -53.72 2.32 -16.73
N GLU A 22 -52.78 1.88 -15.88
CA GLU A 22 -52.96 1.93 -14.42
C GLU A 22 -51.60 2.13 -13.74
N ASN A 23 -51.57 2.88 -12.63
CA ASN A 23 -50.34 3.36 -11.97
C ASN A 23 -50.38 2.95 -10.47
N PRO A 24 -49.51 2.04 -10.00
CA PRO A 24 -49.37 1.73 -8.59
C PRO A 24 -48.30 2.61 -7.92
N SER A 25 -48.72 3.36 -6.90
CA SER A 25 -47.88 4.25 -6.11
C SER A 25 -46.85 3.50 -5.23
N PRO A 26 -45.68 4.11 -4.94
CA PRO A 26 -44.58 3.43 -4.26
C PRO A 26 -44.83 3.29 -2.76
N LYS A 27 -44.59 2.09 -2.22
CA LYS A 27 -44.47 1.85 -0.77
C LYS A 27 -43.44 0.76 -0.48
N ILE A 28 -42.73 0.98 0.63
CA ILE A 28 -41.74 0.09 1.28
C ILE A 28 -40.36 0.11 0.62
N LEU A 29 -39.46 0.91 1.20
CA LEU A 29 -38.30 0.39 1.94
C LEU A 29 -37.83 1.47 2.94
N ARG A 30 -38.00 1.19 4.23
CA ARG A 30 -37.32 1.89 5.34
C ARG A 30 -36.55 0.84 6.11
N ASN A 31 -35.23 1.03 6.24
CA ASN A 31 -34.35 0.67 7.37
C ASN A 31 -32.96 0.20 6.90
N ALA A 32 -32.06 1.15 6.68
CA ALA A 32 -30.65 1.06 7.04
C ALA A 32 -30.14 2.50 7.22
N ILE A 33 -29.46 2.80 8.33
CA ILE A 33 -28.92 4.14 8.61
C ILE A 33 -27.44 4.11 8.23
N ILE A 34 -27.13 4.50 7.00
CA ILE A 34 -25.78 4.84 6.51
C ILE A 34 -25.95 6.01 5.52
N GLY A 35 -25.13 7.07 5.66
CA GLY A 35 -24.88 8.09 4.62
C GLY A 35 -26.08 8.82 4.01
N SER A 36 -26.65 9.80 4.71
CA SER A 36 -27.85 10.56 4.26
C SER A 36 -27.58 11.64 3.19
N ILE A 37 -26.72 11.35 2.20
CA ILE A 37 -26.52 12.17 0.99
C ILE A 37 -26.76 11.31 -0.26
N LEU A 38 -26.18 10.10 -0.29
CA LEU A 38 -26.24 9.17 -1.42
C LEU A 38 -27.68 8.78 -1.84
N VAL A 39 -28.60 8.64 -0.89
CA VAL A 39 -29.97 8.19 -1.15
C VAL A 39 -30.86 9.25 -1.85
N GLN A 40 -30.55 10.54 -1.70
CA GLN A 40 -31.24 11.59 -2.46
C GLN A 40 -30.77 11.62 -3.92
N HIS A 41 -29.45 11.59 -4.18
CA HIS A 41 -28.92 11.55 -5.56
C HIS A 41 -29.42 10.33 -6.35
N ILE A 42 -29.35 9.12 -5.78
CA ILE A 42 -29.83 7.89 -6.45
C ILE A 42 -31.30 8.03 -6.88
N SER A 43 -32.14 8.75 -6.11
CA SER A 43 -33.57 8.90 -6.41
C SER A 43 -33.85 9.81 -7.62
N GLU A 44 -33.00 10.80 -7.89
CA GLU A 44 -33.16 11.75 -9.00
C GLU A 44 -32.39 11.30 -10.25
N VAL A 45 -31.17 10.77 -10.08
CA VAL A 45 -30.35 10.16 -11.16
C VAL A 45 -31.14 9.04 -11.86
N TYR A 46 -31.78 8.14 -11.11
CA TYR A 46 -32.60 7.06 -11.66
C TYR A 46 -33.91 7.55 -12.31
N PHE A 47 -34.31 8.80 -12.07
CA PHE A 47 -35.52 9.38 -12.64
C PHE A 47 -35.27 10.03 -14.00
N MET A 48 -34.16 10.76 -14.16
CA MET A 48 -33.83 11.55 -15.36
C MET A 48 -33.14 10.75 -16.48
N ALA A 49 -32.39 9.69 -16.16
CA ALA A 49 -31.82 8.74 -17.13
C ALA A 49 -32.87 8.00 -18.01
N ARG A 50 -34.17 8.32 -17.89
CA ARG A 50 -35.24 7.85 -18.76
C ARG A 50 -35.44 8.68 -20.03
N TYR A 51 -34.82 9.86 -20.15
CA TYR A 51 -35.06 10.79 -21.26
C TYR A 51 -34.12 10.62 -22.47
N ASN A 52 -32.86 10.24 -22.28
CA ASN A 52 -31.99 9.81 -23.39
C ASN A 52 -31.93 8.28 -23.42
N ARG A 53 -32.45 7.66 -24.49
CA ARG A 53 -32.50 6.19 -24.67
C ARG A 53 -31.93 5.72 -26.01
N SER A 54 -31.18 6.56 -26.70
CA SER A 54 -30.29 6.05 -27.74
C SER A 54 -29.07 5.44 -27.05
N ASP A 55 -28.73 4.20 -27.36
CA ASP A 55 -27.41 3.65 -27.02
C ASP A 55 -26.37 4.17 -28.06
N LYS A 56 -26.24 5.50 -28.19
CA LYS A 56 -25.40 6.18 -29.18
C LYS A 56 -24.45 7.14 -28.49
N ALA A 57 -23.23 7.21 -29.00
CA ALA A 57 -22.30 8.31 -28.75
C ALA A 57 -22.95 9.66 -29.08
N ASP A 58 -23.15 10.48 -28.07
CA ASP A 58 -23.57 11.87 -28.16
C ASP A 58 -22.36 12.82 -27.95
N ILE A 59 -22.43 14.01 -28.54
CA ILE A 59 -21.42 15.07 -28.34
C ILE A 59 -22.15 16.27 -27.76
N TYR A 60 -21.77 16.67 -26.56
CA TYR A 60 -22.37 17.78 -25.82
C TYR A 60 -21.29 18.80 -25.43
N SER A 61 -21.64 20.08 -25.50
CA SER A 61 -20.83 21.19 -25.03
C SER A 61 -21.77 22.19 -24.38
N GLY A 62 -21.48 22.55 -23.13
CA GLY A 62 -22.18 23.55 -22.33
C GLY A 62 -21.90 24.96 -22.81
N THR A 63 -21.94 25.91 -21.88
CA THR A 63 -21.88 27.34 -22.18
C THR A 63 -20.69 28.02 -21.49
N SER A 64 -20.94 29.11 -20.78
CA SER A 64 -19.97 29.81 -19.91
C SER A 64 -20.65 30.19 -18.58
N ASP A 65 -21.75 29.51 -18.27
CA ASP A 65 -22.65 29.65 -17.13
C ASP A 65 -22.85 28.24 -16.57
N ASP A 66 -22.97 28.07 -15.24
CA ASP A 66 -23.16 26.78 -14.57
C ASP A 66 -24.22 25.86 -15.25
N ASP A 67 -23.77 24.76 -15.86
CA ASP A 67 -24.54 23.82 -16.67
C ASP A 67 -24.73 22.44 -15.96
N LEU A 68 -25.78 21.72 -16.36
CA LEU A 68 -26.09 20.37 -15.86
C LEU A 68 -26.19 19.39 -17.03
N ILE A 69 -25.17 18.55 -17.17
CA ILE A 69 -24.92 17.73 -18.36
C ILE A 69 -25.17 16.25 -18.06
N TYR A 70 -25.84 15.56 -18.99
CA TYR A 70 -26.07 14.11 -18.96
C TYR A 70 -25.81 13.53 -20.35
N GLY A 71 -24.78 12.68 -20.52
CA GLY A 71 -24.58 11.94 -21.78
C GLY A 71 -25.63 10.84 -21.93
N GLY A 72 -25.58 9.88 -21.02
CA GLY A 72 -26.70 9.00 -20.67
C GLY A 72 -26.46 7.53 -21.01
N ARG A 73 -26.26 7.19 -22.29
CA ARG A 73 -25.92 5.83 -22.73
C ARG A 73 -25.17 5.87 -24.06
N GLY A 74 -23.86 5.77 -24.03
CA GLY A 74 -23.11 5.87 -25.26
C GLY A 74 -21.63 5.71 -25.04
N TYR A 75 -20.88 6.45 -25.87
CA TYR A 75 -19.49 6.82 -25.68
C TYR A 75 -19.48 8.32 -25.93
N ASP A 76 -19.72 9.06 -24.87
CA ASP A 76 -20.16 10.43 -24.97
C ASP A 76 -18.95 11.36 -24.87
N GLU A 77 -18.95 12.44 -25.67
CA GLU A 77 -17.96 13.50 -25.61
C GLU A 77 -18.62 14.72 -24.97
N LEU A 78 -18.36 14.95 -23.67
CA LEU A 78 -19.06 15.94 -22.85
C LEU A 78 -18.10 17.05 -22.43
N ARG A 79 -18.48 18.32 -22.63
CA ARG A 79 -17.69 19.49 -22.22
C ARG A 79 -18.55 20.47 -21.44
N GLY A 80 -18.10 20.92 -20.28
CA GLY A 80 -18.70 22.06 -19.58
C GLY A 80 -18.35 23.41 -20.23
N ASN A 81 -17.06 23.56 -20.53
CA ASN A 81 -16.32 24.72 -21.02
C ASN A 81 -16.11 25.84 -19.98
N GLY A 82 -17.12 26.22 -19.20
CA GLY A 82 -16.90 27.18 -18.11
C GLY A 82 -18.17 27.57 -17.37
N GLY A 83 -17.99 27.92 -16.09
CA GLY A 83 -19.06 27.81 -15.09
C GLY A 83 -18.68 26.72 -14.10
N ASN A 84 -19.52 26.48 -13.09
CA ASN A 84 -19.34 25.39 -12.13
C ASN A 84 -20.36 24.29 -12.48
N ASP A 85 -19.92 23.38 -13.33
CA ASP A 85 -20.76 22.44 -14.05
C ASP A 85 -20.92 21.11 -13.32
N ILE A 86 -22.05 20.44 -13.53
CA ILE A 86 -22.26 19.09 -13.00
C ILE A 86 -22.46 18.15 -14.19
N ILE A 87 -21.49 17.26 -14.40
CA ILE A 87 -21.44 16.37 -15.56
C ILE A 87 -21.63 14.92 -15.13
N TYR A 88 -22.68 14.29 -15.63
CA TYR A 88 -22.90 12.84 -15.50
C TYR A 88 -22.63 12.18 -16.86
N ALA A 89 -21.58 11.35 -16.92
CA ALA A 89 -21.20 10.64 -18.15
C ALA A 89 -22.36 9.76 -18.67
N GLY A 90 -22.74 8.70 -17.94
CA GLY A 90 -23.86 7.85 -18.35
C GLY A 90 -24.01 6.51 -17.62
N GLY A 91 -24.53 5.51 -18.35
CA GLY A 91 -24.41 4.08 -18.01
C GLY A 91 -24.54 3.15 -19.23
N GLY A 92 -23.45 2.54 -19.72
CA GLY A 92 -23.41 1.63 -20.88
C GLY A 92 -22.90 0.20 -20.62
N TRP A 93 -23.51 -0.81 -21.27
CA TRP A 93 -22.95 -2.18 -21.37
C TRP A 93 -22.39 -2.49 -22.78
N LEU A 94 -22.18 -1.45 -23.59
CA LEU A 94 -21.62 -1.56 -24.94
C LEU A 94 -20.11 -1.23 -24.89
N PRO A 95 -19.26 -1.82 -25.77
CA PRO A 95 -17.80 -1.66 -25.71
C PRO A 95 -17.30 -0.31 -26.26
N GLY A 96 -16.89 0.60 -25.36
CA GLY A 96 -16.25 1.89 -25.65
C GLY A 96 -16.00 2.69 -24.37
N TYR A 97 -15.85 4.01 -24.47
CA TYR A 97 -15.41 4.87 -23.36
C TYR A 97 -15.97 6.29 -23.49
N ASP A 98 -16.32 6.90 -22.35
CA ASP A 98 -16.67 8.33 -22.30
C ASP A 98 -15.42 9.21 -22.23
N ARG A 99 -15.56 10.46 -22.66
CA ARG A 99 -14.56 11.51 -22.46
C ARG A 99 -15.26 12.78 -21.97
N VAL A 100 -14.89 13.22 -20.77
CA VAL A 100 -15.46 14.38 -20.10
C VAL A 100 -14.38 15.42 -19.87
N TRP A 101 -14.68 16.68 -20.20
CA TRP A 101 -13.91 17.85 -19.80
C TRP A 101 -14.83 18.75 -18.97
N GLY A 102 -14.35 19.22 -17.83
CA GLY A 102 -14.96 20.30 -17.08
C GLY A 102 -14.84 21.62 -17.87
N GLY A 103 -13.80 22.39 -17.55
CA GLY A 103 -13.45 23.63 -18.25
C GLY A 103 -12.90 24.69 -17.30
N ASP A 104 -13.27 25.95 -17.52
CA ASP A 104 -12.99 27.06 -16.61
C ASP A 104 -14.02 27.11 -15.45
N GLY A 105 -13.72 26.51 -14.29
CA GLY A 105 -14.52 26.60 -13.07
C GLY A 105 -14.39 25.38 -12.16
N ASN A 106 -15.15 25.36 -11.06
CA ASN A 106 -15.09 24.27 -10.07
C ASN A 106 -16.19 23.24 -10.36
N ASP A 107 -15.86 22.24 -11.16
CA ASP A 107 -16.79 21.28 -11.74
C ASP A 107 -16.97 20.02 -10.88
N THR A 108 -18.06 19.29 -11.14
CA THR A 108 -18.31 17.98 -10.53
C THR A 108 -18.59 16.93 -11.60
N ILE A 109 -17.63 16.04 -11.83
CA ILE A 109 -17.66 15.01 -12.86
C ILE A 109 -17.96 13.64 -12.23
N TYR A 110 -19.01 12.97 -12.73
CA TYR A 110 -19.36 11.60 -12.38
C TYR A 110 -19.16 10.67 -13.58
N LEU A 111 -18.07 9.90 -13.55
CA LEU A 111 -17.84 8.78 -14.47
C LEU A 111 -18.69 7.55 -14.06
N GLU A 112 -18.85 6.61 -15.00
CA GLU A 112 -19.87 5.56 -14.89
C GLU A 112 -19.55 4.45 -13.85
N GLN A 113 -20.54 3.62 -13.56
CA GLN A 113 -20.36 2.33 -12.89
C GLN A 113 -20.27 1.20 -13.94
N ASN A 114 -19.44 1.37 -14.97
CA ASN A 114 -19.25 0.41 -16.08
C ASN A 114 -17.81 -0.17 -16.03
N PRO A 115 -17.55 -1.44 -16.38
CA PRO A 115 -16.24 -2.06 -16.18
C PRO A 115 -15.20 -1.73 -17.30
N LEU A 116 -15.32 -0.59 -17.97
CA LEU A 116 -14.46 -0.15 -19.08
C LEU A 116 -13.59 1.03 -18.62
N ARG A 117 -12.73 1.54 -19.51
CA ARG A 117 -11.96 2.76 -19.27
C ARG A 117 -12.81 3.97 -19.65
N ASN A 118 -12.76 5.04 -18.88
CA ASN A 118 -13.25 6.36 -19.25
C ASN A 118 -12.14 7.41 -19.07
N TYR A 119 -12.38 8.63 -19.54
CA TYR A 119 -11.46 9.75 -19.39
C TYR A 119 -12.19 10.96 -18.79
N ALA A 120 -11.64 11.53 -17.72
CA ALA A 120 -12.07 12.81 -17.16
C ALA A 120 -10.88 13.77 -17.08
N TYR A 121 -11.15 15.03 -17.40
CA TYR A 121 -10.26 16.17 -17.28
C TYR A 121 -11.05 17.25 -16.53
N GLY A 122 -10.58 17.74 -15.39
CA GLY A 122 -11.16 18.92 -14.74
C GLY A 122 -10.92 20.19 -15.55
N GLU A 123 -9.65 20.38 -15.92
CA GLU A 123 -9.07 21.53 -16.63
C GLU A 123 -8.67 22.69 -15.70
N ALA A 124 -9.59 23.56 -15.25
CA ALA A 124 -9.20 24.79 -14.53
C ALA A 124 -10.20 25.30 -13.47
N GLY A 125 -10.13 24.72 -12.28
CA GLY A 125 -10.70 25.20 -11.02
C GLY A 125 -10.51 24.14 -9.94
N ASP A 126 -11.05 24.33 -8.72
CA ASP A 126 -10.99 23.24 -7.71
C ASP A 126 -12.11 22.23 -7.99
N ASP A 127 -11.77 21.16 -8.71
CA ASP A 127 -12.68 20.19 -9.30
C ASP A 127 -13.00 19.01 -8.36
N THR A 128 -14.09 18.29 -8.66
CA THR A 128 -14.44 17.05 -7.96
C THR A 128 -14.79 15.94 -8.95
N ILE A 129 -13.94 14.92 -9.04
CA ILE A 129 -14.04 13.86 -10.06
C ILE A 129 -14.23 12.49 -9.41
N PHE A 130 -15.31 11.79 -9.76
CA PHE A 130 -15.57 10.41 -9.33
C PHE A 130 -15.37 9.45 -10.51
N GLY A 131 -14.31 8.64 -10.48
CA GLY A 131 -13.94 7.67 -11.51
C GLY A 131 -14.92 6.48 -11.65
N GLY A 132 -15.50 6.05 -10.52
CA GLY A 132 -16.55 5.04 -10.51
C GLY A 132 -16.02 3.61 -10.39
N ILE A 133 -16.16 2.80 -11.43
CA ILE A 133 -15.44 1.52 -11.57
C ILE A 133 -14.88 1.48 -12.99
N GLY A 134 -13.78 0.76 -13.22
CA GLY A 134 -13.23 0.65 -14.56
C GLY A 134 -11.73 0.41 -14.61
N LEU A 135 -11.11 1.06 -15.59
CA LEU A 135 -9.66 1.21 -15.75
C LEU A 135 -9.43 2.66 -16.18
N ASP A 136 -9.81 3.61 -15.34
CA ASP A 136 -10.06 4.97 -15.76
C ASP A 136 -8.80 5.81 -15.94
N THR A 137 -8.93 6.99 -16.54
CA THR A 137 -7.85 7.97 -16.67
C THR A 137 -8.41 9.32 -16.25
N ILE A 138 -7.89 9.85 -15.15
CA ILE A 138 -8.36 11.07 -14.52
C ILE A 138 -7.19 12.04 -14.42
N ASP A 139 -7.49 13.28 -14.73
CA ASP A 139 -6.59 14.41 -14.81
C ASP A 139 -7.35 15.56 -14.14
N GLY A 140 -6.84 16.06 -13.02
CA GLY A 140 -7.43 17.18 -12.29
C GLY A 140 -7.26 18.46 -13.10
N GLY A 141 -6.06 19.03 -13.02
CA GLY A 141 -5.61 20.10 -13.89
C GLY A 141 -5.03 21.26 -13.09
N TRP A 142 -5.77 22.37 -13.00
CA TRP A 142 -5.34 23.59 -12.30
C TRP A 142 -6.30 23.93 -11.17
N GLY A 143 -6.00 23.47 -9.96
CA GLY A 143 -6.85 23.67 -8.79
C GLY A 143 -6.47 22.75 -7.64
N ASN A 144 -7.23 22.80 -6.55
CA ASN A 144 -7.04 21.90 -5.41
C ASN A 144 -8.11 20.81 -5.47
N ASP A 145 -7.85 19.77 -6.25
CA ASP A 145 -8.84 18.85 -6.78
C ASP A 145 -9.16 17.70 -5.83
N HIS A 146 -10.40 17.22 -5.92
CA HIS A 146 -10.84 16.04 -5.18
C HIS A 146 -11.19 14.89 -6.13
N ILE A 147 -10.28 13.93 -6.23
CA ILE A 147 -10.41 12.79 -7.15
C ILE A 147 -10.69 11.50 -6.36
N GLU A 148 -11.82 10.84 -6.60
CA GLU A 148 -12.10 9.48 -6.13
C GLU A 148 -12.00 8.50 -7.32
N GLY A 149 -10.85 7.83 -7.49
CA GLY A 149 -10.61 6.91 -8.62
C GLY A 149 -11.59 5.73 -8.67
N GLY A 150 -12.01 5.24 -7.51
CA GLY A 150 -13.00 4.17 -7.41
C GLY A 150 -12.43 2.76 -7.63
N GLY A 151 -13.22 1.88 -8.25
CA GLY A 151 -12.93 0.45 -8.34
C GLY A 151 -12.25 0.06 -9.66
N GLY A 152 -10.92 0.08 -9.72
CA GLY A 152 -10.20 -0.15 -10.96
C GLY A 152 -8.69 -0.32 -10.82
N ALA A 153 -8.01 -0.26 -11.96
CA ALA A 153 -6.57 -0.02 -12.03
C ALA A 153 -6.40 1.21 -12.90
N ASP A 154 -6.48 2.33 -12.20
CA ASP A 154 -6.72 3.65 -12.78
C ASP A 154 -5.39 4.37 -12.97
N THR A 155 -5.42 5.42 -13.78
CA THR A 155 -4.30 6.35 -13.96
C THR A 155 -4.80 7.72 -13.55
N ILE A 156 -4.21 8.30 -12.49
CA ILE A 156 -4.68 9.55 -11.90
C ILE A 156 -3.52 10.55 -11.86
N TYR A 157 -3.80 11.78 -12.28
CA TYR A 157 -2.95 12.95 -12.17
C TYR A 157 -3.75 14.04 -11.43
N GLY A 158 -3.14 14.70 -10.44
CA GLY A 158 -3.67 15.94 -9.85
C GLY A 158 -3.29 17.18 -10.68
N ASP A 159 -2.03 17.21 -11.13
CA ASP A 159 -1.36 18.23 -11.96
C ASP A 159 -0.89 19.49 -11.19
N MET A 160 -1.73 20.50 -10.91
CA MET A 160 -1.32 21.76 -10.26
C MET A 160 -2.26 22.23 -9.13
N GLY A 161 -1.92 21.91 -7.89
CA GLY A 161 -2.48 22.47 -6.65
C GLY A 161 -2.44 21.47 -5.49
N ASP A 162 -2.98 21.81 -4.32
CA ASP A 162 -2.91 20.95 -3.13
C ASP A 162 -4.01 19.86 -3.16
N ASP A 163 -3.77 18.77 -3.88
CA ASP A 163 -4.79 17.80 -4.27
C ASP A 163 -5.16 16.78 -3.18
N THR A 164 -6.35 16.19 -3.30
CA THR A 164 -6.83 15.11 -2.43
C THR A 164 -7.36 13.94 -3.24
N ILE A 165 -6.46 13.00 -3.53
CA ILE A 165 -6.71 11.79 -4.31
C ILE A 165 -7.10 10.63 -3.39
N VAL A 166 -8.23 9.98 -3.66
CA VAL A 166 -8.73 8.79 -2.95
C VAL A 166 -8.81 7.62 -3.91
N LEU A 167 -7.93 6.63 -3.70
CA LEU A 167 -7.97 5.37 -4.44
C LEU A 167 -9.08 4.50 -3.87
N GLY A 168 -9.83 3.78 -4.70
CA GLY A 168 -10.86 2.86 -4.21
C GLY A 168 -10.32 1.43 -4.03
N ILE A 169 -10.98 0.45 -4.66
CA ILE A 169 -10.58 -0.96 -4.57
C ILE A 169 -9.84 -1.35 -5.85
N GLY A 170 -8.53 -1.54 -5.72
CA GLY A 170 -7.62 -1.84 -6.82
C GLY A 170 -7.88 -3.19 -7.50
N HIS A 171 -7.55 -3.27 -8.78
CA HIS A 171 -7.72 -4.47 -9.59
C HIS A 171 -6.60 -5.50 -9.36
N ILE A 172 -6.95 -6.79 -9.23
CA ILE A 172 -5.99 -7.86 -8.89
C ILE A 172 -4.95 -8.13 -10.00
N THR A 173 -5.21 -7.73 -11.26
CA THR A 173 -4.36 -8.09 -12.41
C THR A 173 -3.88 -6.88 -13.23
N ALA A 174 -3.97 -5.68 -12.68
CA ALA A 174 -3.49 -4.45 -13.33
C ALA A 174 -3.11 -3.44 -12.25
N ARG A 175 -2.10 -2.62 -12.53
CA ARG A 175 -1.51 -1.68 -11.55
C ARG A 175 -2.22 -0.33 -11.60
N THR A 176 -2.52 0.23 -10.44
CA THR A 176 -2.95 1.63 -10.32
C THR A 176 -1.72 2.53 -10.34
N THR A 177 -1.80 3.63 -11.08
CA THR A 177 -0.75 4.66 -11.17
C THR A 177 -1.31 6.00 -10.71
N VAL A 178 -0.59 6.69 -9.83
CA VAL A 178 -0.95 8.02 -9.32
C VAL A 178 0.27 8.92 -9.39
N ASP A 179 0.05 10.16 -9.82
CA ASP A 179 0.92 11.32 -9.65
C ASP A 179 0.07 12.39 -8.97
N GLY A 180 0.58 13.03 -7.91
CA GLY A 180 -0.04 14.23 -7.35
C GLY A 180 0.20 15.39 -8.32
N GLY A 181 1.36 16.02 -8.23
CA GLY A 181 1.79 17.04 -9.19
C GLY A 181 2.63 18.14 -8.55
N ASP A 182 2.41 19.39 -8.94
CA ASP A 182 2.95 20.58 -8.28
C ASP A 182 1.99 21.02 -7.15
N GLY A 183 2.22 20.59 -5.89
CA GLY A 183 1.34 20.90 -4.76
C GLY A 183 1.67 20.14 -3.48
N ALA A 184 0.93 20.38 -2.38
CA ALA A 184 1.06 19.64 -1.13
C ALA A 184 -0.06 18.59 -0.96
N ASP A 185 0.16 17.42 -1.54
CA ASP A 185 -0.87 16.47 -1.93
C ASP A 185 -1.21 15.45 -0.84
N LYS A 186 -2.45 14.93 -0.91
CA LYS A 186 -3.00 13.97 0.05
C LYS A 186 -3.52 12.75 -0.66
N ILE A 187 -2.68 11.72 -0.74
CA ILE A 187 -2.99 10.49 -1.47
C ILE A 187 -3.46 9.43 -0.47
N HIS A 188 -4.78 9.18 -0.47
CA HIS A 188 -5.44 8.21 0.37
C HIS A 188 -5.44 6.81 -0.25
N LEU A 189 -4.53 5.97 0.23
CA LEU A 189 -4.43 4.56 -0.12
C LEU A 189 -5.59 3.76 0.49
N ASN A 190 -6.27 2.96 -0.34
CA ASN A 190 -7.19 1.92 0.12
C ASN A 190 -6.73 0.53 -0.33
N TYR A 191 -7.65 -0.41 -0.54
CA TYR A 191 -7.34 -1.80 -0.86
C TYR A 191 -6.86 -1.95 -2.30
N GLY A 192 -5.56 -1.82 -2.55
CA GLY A 192 -4.95 -2.04 -3.88
C GLY A 192 -3.99 -3.22 -3.94
N PHE A 193 -3.84 -3.82 -5.11
CA PHE A 193 -2.75 -4.73 -5.46
C PHE A 193 -1.79 -3.96 -6.38
N GLU A 194 -0.49 -3.98 -6.08
CA GLU A 194 0.56 -3.34 -6.89
C GLU A 194 0.27 -1.89 -7.36
N MET A 195 0.55 -0.92 -6.51
CA MET A 195 0.41 0.51 -6.86
C MET A 195 1.79 1.14 -7.14
N PHE A 196 1.84 2.10 -8.08
CA PHE A 196 2.94 3.06 -8.22
C PHE A 196 2.37 4.46 -7.95
N ILE A 197 2.95 5.17 -6.98
CA ILE A 197 2.40 6.42 -6.47
C ILE A 197 3.54 7.42 -6.29
N SER A 198 3.40 8.53 -7.00
CA SER A 198 4.24 9.72 -6.90
C SER A 198 3.45 10.82 -6.16
N GLY A 199 4.11 11.55 -5.28
CA GLY A 199 3.63 12.82 -4.74
C GLY A 199 3.83 13.89 -5.80
N GLY A 200 5.08 14.35 -5.94
CA GLY A 200 5.52 15.20 -7.03
C GLY A 200 6.44 16.29 -6.53
N ALA A 201 5.91 17.51 -6.40
CA ALA A 201 6.66 18.69 -5.99
C ALA A 201 5.91 19.51 -4.92
N GLY A 202 5.98 19.03 -3.68
CA GLY A 202 5.61 19.76 -2.47
C GLY A 202 5.89 18.92 -1.23
N ASP A 203 5.15 19.18 -0.13
CA ASP A 203 5.29 18.41 1.11
C ASP A 203 4.13 17.39 1.19
N ASP A 204 4.34 16.18 0.66
CA ASP A 204 3.25 15.26 0.34
C ASP A 204 2.93 14.24 1.45
N ILE A 205 1.66 13.77 1.45
CA ILE A 205 1.16 12.83 2.46
C ILE A 205 0.46 11.61 1.84
N PHE A 206 1.12 10.46 1.95
CA PHE A 206 0.59 9.14 1.60
C PHE A 206 -0.09 8.50 2.80
N TYR A 207 -1.43 8.54 2.84
CA TYR A 207 -2.21 8.01 3.95
C TYR A 207 -2.45 6.50 3.82
N ALA A 208 -1.50 5.71 4.31
CA ALA A 208 -1.55 4.25 4.29
C ALA A 208 -2.58 3.69 5.27
N ASN A 209 -3.44 2.79 4.78
CA ASN A 209 -4.32 1.98 5.62
C ASN A 209 -3.74 0.54 5.76
N ARG A 210 -4.55 -0.51 5.58
CA ARG A 210 -4.09 -1.90 5.38
C ARG A 210 -3.64 -2.07 3.92
N ALA A 211 -2.71 -1.21 3.50
CA ALA A 211 -2.43 -0.90 2.11
C ALA A 211 -1.53 -1.97 1.49
N SER A 212 -2.07 -2.63 0.47
CA SER A 212 -1.47 -3.69 -0.34
C SER A 212 -0.92 -4.92 0.38
N LEU A 213 -1.62 -6.04 0.18
CA LEU A 213 -1.12 -7.39 0.47
C LEU A 213 0.06 -7.80 -0.44
N THR A 214 0.47 -6.95 -1.39
CA THR A 214 1.53 -7.24 -2.36
C THR A 214 2.42 -6.01 -2.61
N GLY A 215 2.50 -5.07 -1.66
CA GLY A 215 3.39 -3.90 -1.70
C GLY A 215 3.01 -2.73 -2.61
N THR A 216 3.52 -1.55 -2.25
CA THR A 216 3.37 -0.28 -2.98
C THR A 216 4.75 0.29 -3.32
N ASP A 217 4.90 0.86 -4.53
CA ASP A 217 6.06 1.69 -4.88
C ASP A 217 5.72 3.14 -4.57
N PHE A 218 6.45 3.75 -3.63
CA PHE A 218 6.30 5.15 -3.23
C PHE A 218 7.45 6.00 -3.78
N ASP A 219 7.10 7.18 -4.29
CA ASP A 219 8.01 8.25 -4.68
C ASP A 219 7.44 9.55 -4.08
N GLY A 220 8.15 10.19 -3.14
CA GLY A 220 7.71 11.50 -2.64
C GLY A 220 7.93 12.56 -3.71
N GLY A 221 9.19 12.70 -4.12
CA GLY A 221 9.60 13.53 -5.24
C GLY A 221 10.49 14.68 -4.78
N SER A 222 9.91 15.88 -4.60
CA SER A 222 10.66 17.03 -4.09
C SER A 222 9.91 17.89 -3.07
N GLY A 223 10.11 17.55 -1.78
CA GLY A 223 9.89 18.47 -0.66
C GLY A 223 10.24 17.80 0.66
N TYR A 224 9.24 17.62 1.52
CA TYR A 224 9.31 16.79 2.72
C TYR A 224 8.13 15.82 2.75
N ASP A 225 8.40 14.57 2.39
CA ASP A 225 7.34 13.63 2.01
C ASP A 225 7.14 12.56 3.08
N SER A 226 5.87 12.21 3.35
CA SER A 226 5.50 11.38 4.50
C SER A 226 4.47 10.29 4.22
N ILE A 227 4.71 9.09 4.75
CA ILE A 227 3.75 7.99 4.75
C ILE A 227 3.13 7.87 6.14
N GLN A 228 1.80 7.99 6.25
CA GLN A 228 1.09 8.13 7.53
C GLN A 228 0.02 7.06 7.76
N ALA A 229 0.05 6.39 8.91
CA ALA A 229 -0.92 5.36 9.28
C ALA A 229 -2.30 5.93 9.64
N ARG A 230 -3.35 5.49 8.93
CA ARG A 230 -4.72 5.98 9.18
C ARG A 230 -5.39 5.38 10.42
N PHE A 231 -5.04 4.16 10.82
CA PHE A 231 -5.75 3.39 11.86
C PHE A 231 -4.80 2.64 12.79
N ASN A 232 -5.27 2.27 13.98
CA ASN A 232 -4.60 1.25 14.79
C ASN A 232 -4.52 -0.07 13.99
N GLU A 233 -3.46 -0.85 14.22
CA GLU A 233 -3.21 -2.11 13.50
C GLU A 233 -3.00 -1.94 11.98
N SER A 234 -2.68 -0.73 11.50
CA SER A 234 -2.33 -0.49 10.09
C SER A 234 -1.08 -1.27 9.69
N ARG A 235 -1.07 -1.71 8.44
CA ARG A 235 0.02 -2.47 7.82
C ARG A 235 0.40 -1.72 6.55
N ILE A 236 1.54 -1.06 6.58
CA ILE A 236 2.05 -0.23 5.49
C ILE A 236 2.85 -1.17 4.58
N GLY A 237 2.22 -1.69 3.54
CA GLY A 237 2.85 -2.59 2.57
C GLY A 237 3.72 -1.81 1.58
N ILE A 238 5.04 -2.01 1.65
CA ILE A 238 6.04 -1.28 0.87
C ILE A 238 6.85 -2.28 0.02
N ARG A 239 6.93 -2.02 -1.29
CA ARG A 239 7.85 -2.71 -2.22
C ARG A 239 9.13 -1.89 -2.40
N SER A 240 8.96 -0.60 -2.66
CA SER A 240 10.07 0.33 -2.80
C SER A 240 9.66 1.72 -2.32
N ILE A 241 10.67 2.47 -1.87
CA ILE A 241 10.54 3.90 -1.58
C ILE A 241 11.65 4.65 -2.32
N ARG A 242 11.35 5.87 -2.72
CA ARG A 242 12.33 6.88 -3.11
C ARG A 242 11.86 8.23 -2.60
N ASP A 243 12.83 9.06 -2.20
CA ASP A 243 12.58 10.46 -1.91
C ASP A 243 11.41 10.64 -0.91
N ILE A 244 11.46 9.87 0.20
CA ILE A 244 10.53 9.92 1.35
C ILE A 244 11.36 10.21 2.61
N GLU A 245 10.98 11.24 3.37
CA GLU A 245 11.68 11.65 4.59
C GLU A 245 11.11 11.02 5.86
N GLU A 246 9.81 10.71 5.92
CA GLU A 246 9.15 10.22 7.15
C GLU A 246 8.15 9.08 6.91
N ILE A 247 8.16 8.06 7.77
CA ILE A 247 7.08 7.08 7.89
C ILE A 247 6.61 7.07 9.34
N THR A 248 5.34 7.41 9.56
CA THR A 248 4.82 7.65 10.92
C THR A 248 3.53 6.88 11.20
N GLY A 249 3.47 6.32 12.41
CA GLY A 249 2.27 5.77 12.99
C GLY A 249 1.23 6.84 13.33
N ASP A 250 1.56 8.14 13.35
CA ASP A 250 0.67 9.26 13.74
C ASP A 250 -0.05 8.99 15.09
N GLY A 251 0.66 8.45 16.08
CA GLY A 251 0.09 8.04 17.37
C GLY A 251 -0.90 6.86 17.32
N ARG A 252 -0.98 6.11 16.22
CA ARG A 252 -1.80 4.88 16.11
C ARG A 252 -1.03 3.71 16.71
N THR A 253 -1.74 2.82 17.40
CA THR A 253 -1.10 1.68 18.07
C THR A 253 -0.96 0.47 17.17
N ASN A 254 0.11 -0.31 17.36
CA ASN A 254 0.36 -1.59 16.67
C ASN A 254 0.44 -1.47 15.14
N VAL A 255 0.91 -0.32 14.63
CA VAL A 255 1.25 -0.16 13.21
C VAL A 255 2.51 -0.97 12.90
N SER A 256 2.59 -1.54 11.70
CA SER A 256 3.80 -2.20 11.17
C SER A 256 4.05 -1.82 9.71
N ILE A 257 5.31 -1.82 9.32
CA ILE A 257 5.75 -1.83 7.91
C ILE A 257 5.88 -3.29 7.49
N GLU A 258 5.34 -3.65 6.32
CA GLU A 258 5.40 -5.00 5.76
C GLU A 258 6.04 -4.94 4.36
N PHE A 259 6.97 -5.86 4.09
CA PHE A 259 7.57 -6.05 2.76
C PHE A 259 6.55 -6.64 1.78
N ASP A 260 6.93 -6.72 0.50
CA ASP A 260 6.09 -7.30 -0.55
C ASP A 260 6.44 -8.74 -0.92
N ASP A 261 5.44 -9.50 -1.36
CA ASP A 261 5.54 -10.92 -1.75
C ASP A 261 6.44 -11.18 -2.99
N LEU A 262 7.30 -10.23 -3.39
CA LEU A 262 8.30 -10.39 -4.44
C LEU A 262 9.73 -10.54 -3.89
N GLY A 263 9.96 -10.16 -2.63
CA GLY A 263 11.29 -10.03 -2.04
C GLY A 263 12.02 -8.79 -2.56
N GLY A 264 12.85 -8.16 -1.72
CA GLY A 264 13.57 -6.98 -2.16
C GLY A 264 14.56 -6.38 -1.18
N THR A 265 14.97 -5.14 -1.47
CA THR A 265 15.76 -4.32 -0.54
C THR A 265 14.95 -3.09 -0.17
N LEU A 266 14.61 -2.98 1.12
CA LEU A 266 14.01 -1.79 1.70
C LEU A 266 15.09 -1.06 2.50
N ASP A 267 15.60 0.03 1.91
CA ASP A 267 16.58 0.92 2.52
C ASP A 267 15.84 2.08 3.21
N LEU A 268 15.69 1.99 4.53
CA LEU A 268 15.11 3.05 5.37
C LEU A 268 16.20 3.92 6.01
N THR A 269 17.46 3.84 5.58
CA THR A 269 18.60 4.46 6.32
C THR A 269 18.55 5.99 6.43
N LYS A 270 17.76 6.64 5.59
CA LYS A 270 17.53 8.10 5.56
C LYS A 270 16.12 8.49 6.00
N VAL A 271 15.26 7.52 6.25
CA VAL A 271 13.85 7.73 6.57
C VAL A 271 13.69 7.83 8.07
N LYS A 272 12.96 8.83 8.53
CA LYS A 272 12.59 8.99 9.93
C LYS A 272 11.37 8.11 10.23
N ILE A 273 11.53 7.13 11.11
CA ILE A 273 10.45 6.26 11.56
C ILE A 273 9.91 6.76 12.90
N ILE A 274 8.59 6.88 13.05
CA ILE A 274 7.93 7.38 14.27
C ILE A 274 6.71 6.53 14.61
N ASP A 275 6.48 6.24 15.89
CA ASP A 275 5.32 5.47 16.39
C ASP A 275 5.15 4.06 15.77
N ILE A 276 6.17 3.57 15.06
CA ILE A 276 6.26 2.26 14.43
C ILE A 276 7.55 1.63 14.94
N ALA A 277 7.43 0.40 15.45
CA ALA A 277 8.55 -0.42 15.94
C ALA A 277 8.39 -1.88 15.51
N LYS A 278 7.78 -2.09 14.33
CA LYS A 278 7.41 -3.41 13.81
C LYS A 278 7.63 -3.49 12.33
N PHE A 279 8.51 -4.39 11.93
CA PHE A 279 8.87 -4.67 10.55
C PHE A 279 8.61 -6.15 10.27
N ARG A 280 8.01 -6.45 9.11
CA ARG A 280 7.78 -7.82 8.67
C ARG A 280 8.27 -8.05 7.25
N GLY A 281 9.12 -9.04 7.05
CA GLY A 281 9.45 -9.55 5.73
C GLY A 281 8.30 -10.38 5.12
N SER A 282 8.60 -11.01 3.98
CA SER A 282 7.65 -11.73 3.13
C SER A 282 7.84 -13.26 3.22
N ASP A 283 7.37 -13.99 2.19
CA ASP A 283 7.72 -15.41 1.96
C ASP A 283 8.98 -15.55 1.04
N ASN A 284 9.69 -14.46 0.71
CA ASN A 284 10.87 -14.42 -0.16
C ASN A 284 12.07 -13.73 0.51
N ALA A 285 13.26 -13.96 -0.07
CA ALA A 285 14.51 -13.33 0.34
C ALA A 285 14.43 -11.79 0.38
N ASP A 286 14.44 -11.24 1.59
CA ASP A 286 14.31 -9.82 1.89
C ASP A 286 15.60 -9.21 2.45
N THR A 287 15.72 -7.89 2.35
CA THR A 287 16.86 -7.13 2.88
C THR A 287 16.36 -5.82 3.48
N LEU A 288 16.45 -5.69 4.80
CA LEU A 288 16.06 -4.51 5.55
C LEU A 288 17.30 -3.75 6.02
N TYR A 289 17.37 -2.46 5.71
CA TYR A 289 18.29 -1.52 6.37
C TYR A 289 17.50 -0.49 7.17
N LEU A 290 17.60 -0.53 8.50
CA LEU A 290 17.11 0.52 9.39
C LEU A 290 18.16 1.62 9.61
N ALA A 291 17.72 2.77 10.13
CA ALA A 291 18.53 3.99 10.13
C ALA A 291 19.58 4.04 11.25
N GLY A 292 20.85 3.95 10.84
CA GLY A 292 21.98 4.37 11.67
C GLY A 292 22.04 5.90 11.85
N LYS A 293 21.78 6.41 13.08
CA LYS A 293 21.86 7.82 13.53
C LYS A 293 22.00 8.90 12.43
N ASN A 294 20.92 9.20 11.68
CA ASN A 294 20.89 10.33 10.72
C ASN A 294 19.49 10.91 10.38
N SER A 295 18.45 10.72 11.20
CA SER A 295 17.06 11.13 10.91
C SER A 295 16.62 12.46 11.57
N GLY A 296 17.56 13.39 11.84
CA GLY A 296 17.24 14.69 12.46
C GLY A 296 16.68 14.62 13.89
N ASP A 297 16.74 13.44 14.51
CA ASP A 297 16.17 13.18 15.82
C ASP A 297 16.95 13.88 16.95
N THR A 298 16.20 14.41 17.91
CA THR A 298 16.73 15.03 19.13
C THR A 298 16.60 14.11 20.36
N THR A 299 16.02 12.92 20.21
CA THR A 299 16.06 11.84 21.19
C THR A 299 17.12 10.79 20.82
N ASP A 300 18.16 10.75 21.64
CA ASP A 300 19.37 9.93 21.52
C ASP A 300 19.19 8.58 22.22
N ASP A 301 18.59 7.59 21.57
CA ASP A 301 18.74 6.17 21.90
C ASP A 301 18.63 5.23 20.69
N GLY A 302 17.66 5.43 19.80
CA GLY A 302 17.34 4.49 18.73
C GLY A 302 16.18 3.58 19.16
N ALA A 303 15.27 3.30 18.24
CA ALA A 303 14.03 2.59 18.59
C ALA A 303 14.33 1.12 18.88
N ASN A 304 13.77 0.59 19.97
CA ASN A 304 13.80 -0.86 20.20
C ASN A 304 12.82 -1.54 19.22
N ASP A 305 13.34 -2.06 18.13
CA ASP A 305 12.53 -2.56 17.01
C ASP A 305 12.23 -4.06 17.11
N VAL A 306 11.08 -4.47 16.55
CA VAL A 306 10.69 -5.87 16.42
C VAL A 306 10.62 -6.23 14.94
N ILE A 307 11.57 -7.05 14.50
CA ILE A 307 11.78 -7.47 13.11
C ILE A 307 11.51 -8.97 13.00
N ASP A 308 10.70 -9.35 12.02
CA ASP A 308 10.27 -10.74 11.74
C ASP A 308 10.35 -10.94 10.21
N LEU A 309 11.47 -11.49 9.69
CA LEU A 309 11.74 -11.53 8.25
C LEU A 309 10.92 -12.60 7.52
N GLY A 310 10.47 -13.64 8.23
CA GLY A 310 9.41 -14.54 7.77
C GLY A 310 9.94 -15.79 7.08
N ARG A 311 10.02 -15.79 5.75
CA ARG A 311 10.75 -16.83 4.99
C ARG A 311 11.60 -16.20 3.91
N GLY A 312 12.79 -16.75 3.72
CA GLY A 312 13.64 -16.31 2.65
C GLY A 312 15.07 -16.78 2.85
N ASN A 313 16.00 -15.91 2.53
CA ASN A 313 17.41 -16.01 2.90
C ASN A 313 17.78 -14.55 3.15
N ASP A 314 17.40 -14.09 4.34
CA ASP A 314 17.10 -12.70 4.58
C ASP A 314 18.31 -11.95 5.14
N VAL A 315 18.27 -10.63 5.09
CA VAL A 315 19.33 -9.78 5.64
C VAL A 315 18.71 -8.64 6.43
N ALA A 316 19.00 -8.56 7.73
CA ALA A 316 18.54 -7.44 8.57
C ALA A 316 19.72 -6.68 9.18
N TYR A 317 19.67 -5.36 9.04
CA TYR A 317 20.45 -4.39 9.79
C TYR A 317 19.47 -3.61 10.67
N SER A 318 19.40 -3.93 11.96
CA SER A 318 18.39 -3.33 12.87
C SER A 318 18.77 -1.92 13.34
N GLY A 319 20.04 -1.55 13.28
CA GLY A 319 20.48 -0.16 13.38
C GLY A 319 20.93 0.29 14.77
N PHE A 320 20.06 0.99 15.51
CA PHE A 320 20.31 1.41 16.89
C PHE A 320 19.07 1.15 17.72
N GLY A 321 19.22 0.45 18.83
CA GLY A 321 18.10 0.13 19.70
C GLY A 321 18.46 -0.88 20.79
N ASN A 322 17.47 -1.68 21.16
CA ASN A 322 17.66 -2.95 21.85
C ASN A 322 16.64 -3.87 21.18
N ASP A 323 17.05 -4.44 20.07
CA ASP A 323 16.16 -4.94 19.04
C ASP A 323 15.78 -6.39 19.29
N THR A 324 14.69 -6.84 18.67
CA THR A 324 14.29 -8.24 18.64
C THR A 324 14.14 -8.64 17.18
N VAL A 325 15.10 -9.41 16.68
CA VAL A 325 15.20 -9.78 15.26
C VAL A 325 15.04 -11.29 15.13
N ALA A 326 14.01 -11.72 14.38
CA ALA A 326 13.84 -13.09 13.93
C ALA A 326 14.10 -13.17 12.42
N GLY A 327 14.96 -14.08 12.00
CA GLY A 327 15.14 -14.49 10.60
C GLY A 327 13.90 -15.22 10.11
N GLY A 328 13.82 -16.53 10.33
CA GLY A 328 12.60 -17.30 10.10
C GLY A 328 12.87 -18.64 9.42
N ASP A 329 12.19 -18.93 8.31
CA ASP A 329 12.50 -20.10 7.48
C ASP A 329 13.51 -19.71 6.38
N GLY A 330 14.81 -19.93 6.58
CA GLY A 330 15.83 -19.44 5.65
C GLY A 330 17.26 -19.66 6.08
N ASN A 331 18.22 -19.25 5.25
CA ASN A 331 19.61 -19.07 5.64
C ASN A 331 19.89 -17.56 5.75
N ASP A 332 19.73 -17.02 6.95
CA ASP A 332 19.59 -15.60 7.17
C ASP A 332 20.89 -14.92 7.63
N LYS A 333 20.93 -13.59 7.55
CA LYS A 333 22.06 -12.75 7.96
C LYS A 333 21.61 -11.62 8.86
N LEU A 334 21.87 -11.78 10.15
CA LEU A 334 21.36 -10.88 11.17
C LEU A 334 22.48 -10.02 11.76
N PHE A 335 22.30 -8.70 11.66
CA PHE A 335 23.09 -7.68 12.33
C PHE A 335 22.18 -6.98 13.36
N GLY A 336 22.47 -7.11 14.66
CA GLY A 336 21.88 -6.25 15.70
C GLY A 336 22.40 -4.80 15.66
N ASP A 337 23.54 -4.60 14.98
CA ASP A 337 24.26 -3.34 14.87
C ASP A 337 24.66 -2.72 16.22
N PHE A 338 23.92 -1.76 16.78
CA PHE A 338 24.25 -1.07 18.03
C PHE A 338 23.11 -1.19 19.07
N GLY A 339 23.25 -2.08 20.04
CA GLY A 339 22.21 -2.26 21.04
C GLY A 339 22.52 -3.17 22.20
N ASN A 340 21.52 -3.96 22.60
CA ASN A 340 21.66 -5.13 23.47
C ASN A 340 20.59 -6.10 22.97
N ASP A 341 20.88 -6.75 21.85
CA ASP A 341 19.87 -7.21 20.92
C ASP A 341 19.54 -8.68 21.13
N GLN A 342 18.29 -9.05 20.88
CA GLN A 342 17.83 -10.43 20.88
C GLN A 342 17.68 -10.92 19.44
N LEU A 343 18.52 -11.88 19.05
CA LEU A 343 18.54 -12.46 17.70
C LEU A 343 18.06 -13.91 17.74
N GLU A 344 17.18 -14.29 16.83
CA GLU A 344 16.71 -15.66 16.57
C GLU A 344 16.92 -15.96 15.08
N GLY A 345 17.70 -17.00 14.75
CA GLY A 345 17.95 -17.38 13.36
C GLY A 345 16.72 -18.06 12.75
N GLY A 346 16.25 -19.11 13.42
CA GLY A 346 15.10 -19.91 13.03
C GLY A 346 15.49 -21.25 12.40
N ASN A 347 15.03 -21.49 11.18
CA ASN A 347 15.16 -22.76 10.46
C ASN A 347 16.11 -22.64 9.26
N GLY A 348 17.42 -22.71 9.50
CA GLY A 348 18.36 -23.03 8.43
C GLY A 348 19.82 -23.16 8.86
N SER A 349 20.68 -22.37 8.20
CA SER A 349 22.10 -22.25 8.50
C SER A 349 22.44 -20.76 8.49
N ASP A 350 22.27 -20.13 9.66
CA ASP A 350 22.18 -18.68 9.78
C ASP A 350 23.53 -18.02 10.09
N THR A 351 23.68 -16.74 9.74
CA THR A 351 24.91 -15.97 10.01
C THR A 351 24.61 -14.76 10.90
N PHE A 352 25.11 -14.79 12.13
CA PHE A 352 25.01 -13.68 13.07
C PHE A 352 26.29 -12.85 13.00
N ILE A 353 26.21 -11.56 12.70
CA ILE A 353 27.37 -10.75 12.28
C ILE A 353 27.65 -9.63 13.28
N PHE A 354 28.78 -9.72 13.98
CA PHE A 354 29.15 -8.79 15.05
C PHE A 354 30.37 -7.93 14.69
N ARG A 355 30.26 -6.64 15.01
CA ARG A 355 31.26 -5.60 14.76
C ARG A 355 31.53 -4.81 16.04
N ILE A 356 32.65 -4.08 16.11
CA ILE A 356 33.02 -3.33 17.32
C ILE A 356 31.88 -2.45 17.84
N SER A 357 31.71 -2.41 19.17
CA SER A 357 30.66 -1.66 19.86
C SER A 357 29.22 -2.12 19.60
N PHE A 358 29.02 -3.41 19.30
CA PHE A 358 27.67 -3.97 19.15
C PHE A 358 26.83 -3.91 20.43
N GLY A 359 27.44 -4.18 21.59
CA GLY A 359 26.75 -4.15 22.90
C GLY A 359 26.56 -5.53 23.52
N ASN A 360 25.45 -5.79 24.22
CA ASN A 360 25.28 -7.03 25.01
C ASN A 360 24.16 -7.90 24.47
N ASP A 361 24.51 -8.71 23.48
CA ASP A 361 23.55 -9.39 22.61
C ASP A 361 23.31 -10.84 23.01
N VAL A 362 22.15 -11.36 22.63
CA VAL A 362 21.66 -12.69 22.94
C VAL A 362 21.20 -13.37 21.66
N ILE A 363 21.87 -14.46 21.26
CA ILE A 363 21.32 -15.37 20.27
C ILE A 363 20.53 -16.46 21.00
N ALA A 364 19.23 -16.55 20.67
CA ALA A 364 18.26 -17.35 21.41
C ALA A 364 18.30 -18.85 21.07
N ASP A 365 18.73 -19.22 19.87
CA ASP A 365 18.49 -20.53 19.26
C ASP A 365 19.71 -21.17 18.55
N PHE A 366 20.90 -20.54 18.64
CA PHE A 366 22.12 -20.89 17.89
C PHE A 366 22.39 -22.41 17.76
N SER A 367 22.42 -22.89 16.52
CA SER A 367 22.36 -24.30 16.15
C SER A 367 23.65 -24.78 15.47
N VAL A 368 24.62 -25.20 16.30
CA VAL A 368 25.86 -25.92 15.89
C VAL A 368 25.57 -27.09 14.94
N THR A 369 24.40 -27.72 15.04
CA THR A 369 23.98 -28.82 14.13
C THR A 369 23.11 -28.38 12.96
N GLY A 370 22.52 -27.18 12.99
CA GLY A 370 21.81 -26.55 11.87
C GLY A 370 22.79 -26.00 10.82
N GLY A 371 23.96 -25.55 11.28
CA GLY A 371 25.03 -25.01 10.43
C GLY A 371 25.25 -23.51 10.62
N ASP A 372 24.76 -22.96 11.72
CA ASP A 372 24.86 -21.53 12.03
C ASP A 372 26.31 -21.11 12.29
N VAL A 373 26.61 -19.85 11.96
CA VAL A 373 27.93 -19.26 12.05
C VAL A 373 27.86 -17.88 12.68
N ILE A 374 28.82 -17.57 13.55
CA ILE A 374 29.03 -16.24 14.08
C ILE A 374 30.18 -15.58 13.31
N GLU A 375 29.89 -14.53 12.53
CA GLU A 375 30.91 -13.72 11.87
C GLU A 375 31.42 -12.63 12.83
N ILE A 376 32.72 -12.64 13.08
CA ILE A 376 33.42 -11.66 13.92
C ILE A 376 34.30 -10.78 13.01
N ALA A 377 34.04 -9.47 13.01
CA ALA A 377 34.75 -8.51 12.18
C ALA A 377 35.26 -7.29 12.97
N GLY A 378 36.51 -6.89 12.71
CA GLY A 378 37.09 -5.62 13.22
C GLY A 378 37.59 -5.63 14.67
N PHE A 379 37.58 -6.77 15.37
CA PHE A 379 38.09 -6.88 16.74
C PHE A 379 39.61 -7.09 16.76
N SER A 380 40.35 -6.08 17.23
CA SER A 380 41.82 -6.13 17.29
C SER A 380 42.32 -7.23 18.25
N GLY A 381 43.04 -8.21 17.73
CA GLY A 381 43.59 -9.33 18.49
C GLY A 381 42.63 -10.52 18.67
N ILE A 382 41.60 -10.61 17.83
CA ILE A 382 40.73 -11.79 17.69
C ILE A 382 40.74 -12.20 16.22
N ASP A 383 41.86 -12.78 15.79
CA ASP A 383 42.11 -13.11 14.38
C ASP A 383 41.77 -14.59 14.06
N GLU A 384 41.72 -15.45 15.08
CA GLU A 384 41.36 -16.86 14.97
C GLU A 384 40.59 -17.39 16.19
N PHE A 385 39.99 -18.58 16.06
CA PHE A 385 39.23 -19.25 17.13
C PHE A 385 40.05 -19.45 18.42
N SER A 386 41.38 -19.60 18.32
CA SER A 386 42.28 -19.68 19.47
C SER A 386 42.17 -18.46 20.39
N ASP A 387 42.07 -17.27 19.80
CA ASP A 387 42.01 -16.00 20.52
C ASP A 387 40.62 -15.85 21.16
N LEU A 388 39.57 -16.04 20.34
CA LEU A 388 38.18 -15.92 20.76
C LEU A 388 37.82 -16.89 21.90
N ALA A 389 38.29 -18.14 21.82
CA ALA A 389 38.02 -19.16 22.83
C ALA A 389 38.62 -18.83 24.21
N THR A 390 39.56 -17.88 24.32
CA THR A 390 40.05 -17.39 25.63
C THR A 390 39.02 -16.52 26.37
N LEU A 391 38.01 -16.01 25.67
CA LEU A 391 36.98 -15.11 26.19
C LEU A 391 35.69 -15.85 26.60
N PHE A 392 35.62 -17.16 26.35
CA PHE A 392 34.44 -18.00 26.59
C PHE A 392 34.24 -18.30 28.08
N ASN A 393 33.01 -18.12 28.54
CA ASN A 393 32.55 -18.50 29.88
C ASN A 393 31.28 -19.34 29.73
N ASP A 394 31.16 -20.43 30.49
CA ASP A 394 29.91 -21.19 30.58
C ASP A 394 29.11 -20.64 31.78
N VAL A 395 27.92 -20.09 31.51
CA VAL A 395 27.01 -19.51 32.49
C VAL A 395 25.68 -20.24 32.40
N ASP A 396 25.39 -21.07 33.39
CA ASP A 396 24.18 -21.89 33.48
C ASP A 396 23.87 -22.73 32.21
N GLY A 397 24.91 -23.20 31.50
CA GLY A 397 24.81 -24.00 30.28
C GLY A 397 24.73 -23.19 28.99
N SER A 398 24.86 -21.87 29.05
CA SER A 398 24.95 -20.95 27.91
C SER A 398 26.38 -20.41 27.78
N THR A 399 26.86 -20.18 26.56
CA THR A 399 28.19 -19.58 26.34
C THR A 399 28.08 -18.07 26.37
N VAL A 400 28.88 -17.42 27.20
CA VAL A 400 29.04 -15.96 27.23
C VAL A 400 30.45 -15.58 26.81
N ILE A 401 30.54 -14.80 25.74
CA ILE A 401 31.76 -14.32 25.10
C ILE A 401 31.92 -12.83 25.46
N ASN A 402 32.95 -12.47 26.23
CA ASN A 402 33.16 -11.08 26.65
C ASN A 402 34.26 -10.45 25.78
N PHE A 403 33.88 -9.69 24.74
CA PHE A 403 34.81 -9.05 23.80
C PHE A 403 35.47 -7.82 24.43
N THR A 404 34.67 -6.97 25.06
CA THR A 404 35.12 -5.76 25.76
C THR A 404 34.29 -5.56 27.05
N PRO A 405 34.59 -4.55 27.90
CA PRO A 405 33.74 -4.23 29.04
C PRO A 405 32.33 -3.71 28.69
N SER A 406 32.06 -3.39 27.42
CA SER A 406 30.74 -2.98 26.92
C SER A 406 30.10 -4.00 25.98
N ASP A 407 30.91 -4.89 25.38
CA ASP A 407 30.50 -5.74 24.27
C ASP A 407 30.58 -7.23 24.68
N SER A 408 29.45 -7.93 24.73
CA SER A 408 29.37 -9.34 25.10
C SER A 408 28.26 -10.10 24.35
N LEU A 409 28.52 -11.35 23.97
CA LEU A 409 27.57 -12.19 23.24
C LEU A 409 27.18 -13.42 24.07
N SER A 410 25.89 -13.68 24.23
CA SER A 410 25.33 -14.84 24.93
C SER A 410 24.64 -15.81 23.96
N LEU A 411 25.11 -17.06 23.91
CA LEU A 411 24.51 -18.14 23.12
C LEU A 411 23.66 -19.03 24.05
N VAL A 412 22.34 -18.84 24.02
CA VAL A 412 21.43 -19.45 24.99
C VAL A 412 21.38 -20.96 24.85
N GLY A 413 21.68 -21.68 25.94
CA GLY A 413 21.66 -23.15 25.97
C GLY A 413 22.79 -23.85 25.21
N VAL A 414 23.73 -23.10 24.61
CA VAL A 414 24.89 -23.62 23.90
C VAL A 414 26.10 -23.62 24.83
N SER A 415 26.44 -24.77 25.41
CA SER A 415 27.64 -24.90 26.26
C SER A 415 28.94 -24.78 25.45
N VAL A 416 29.96 -24.19 26.06
CA VAL A 416 31.30 -23.96 25.50
C VAL A 416 31.92 -25.23 24.92
N ALA A 417 31.62 -26.39 25.51
CA ALA A 417 32.14 -27.68 25.07
C ALA A 417 31.61 -28.17 23.70
N ASN A 418 30.55 -27.54 23.18
CA ASN A 418 29.95 -27.87 21.89
C ASN A 418 30.46 -26.99 20.74
N LEU A 419 31.16 -25.89 21.04
CA LEU A 419 31.66 -24.93 20.05
C LEU A 419 33.03 -25.33 19.49
N SER A 420 33.27 -24.94 18.24
CA SER A 420 34.44 -25.28 17.44
C SER A 420 34.82 -24.13 16.50
N ALA A 421 35.98 -24.23 15.86
CA ALA A 421 36.43 -23.25 14.88
C ALA A 421 35.58 -23.19 13.58
N ASN A 422 34.62 -24.11 13.39
CA ASN A 422 33.72 -24.08 12.23
C ASN A 422 32.48 -23.19 12.48
N ASP A 423 32.15 -22.95 13.74
CA ASP A 423 30.95 -22.19 14.15
C ASP A 423 31.21 -20.66 14.12
N PHE A 424 32.43 -20.26 13.71
CA PHE A 424 32.89 -18.87 13.68
C PHE A 424 33.60 -18.55 12.36
N LEU A 425 33.31 -17.37 11.81
CA LEU A 425 34.01 -16.79 10.66
C LEU A 425 34.75 -15.53 11.11
N PHE A 426 36.06 -15.48 10.90
CA PHE A 426 36.90 -14.33 11.24
C PHE A 426 37.19 -13.50 9.99
N VAL A 427 36.84 -12.21 10.02
CA VAL A 427 37.04 -11.26 8.90
C VAL A 427 37.92 -10.11 9.35
N ALA A 428 38.99 -9.87 8.59
CA ALA A 428 40.06 -8.91 8.87
C ALA A 428 39.74 -7.45 8.49
#